data_AF-A0A0N5DAH2-F1
#
_entry.id   AF-A0A0N5DAH2-F1
#
_cell.length_a   1.000
_cell.length_b   1.000
_cell.length_c   1.000
_cell.angle_alpha   90.00
_cell.angle_beta   90.00
_cell.angle_gamma   90.00
#
_symmetry.space_group_name_H-M   'P 1'
#
loop_
_entity.id
_entity.type
_entity.pdbx_description
1 polymer ?
#
loop_
_entity_poly.entity_id
_entity_poly.type
_entity_poly.pdbx_seq_one_letter_code
_entity_poly.pdbx_strand_id
1 'polypeptide(L)'
;MRCGTVAYVGMKTIRYGTVITPNVVKDVLGALPEEQLTAKNTRFLKPVTKIEDGRYPSVSTILGCTTSQRSLYHWQLKMIKQLGGIGAFKKHIRGRMMIGTQYHSCVQRILGEFKNRRSFPDNVAEEVICTVDACVGSYVNSVLPILRTFANNNMELERHTSHHGLCYNGRFDATVTYKDALFLMDWKTVSSGSTKDNCVEIEKMYNDPLQLAAYIGAVNSDSNFKTLPEVEFLLS
;
A
#
# COMPACT_ATOMS: atom_id res chain seq x y z
N MET A 1 -41.11 -37.78 13.72
CA MET A 1 -39.87 -37.13 14.21
C MET A 1 -39.13 -36.56 13.02
N ARG A 2 -38.97 -35.23 12.95
CA ARG A 2 -38.34 -34.55 11.80
C ARG A 2 -36.83 -34.63 11.94
N CYS A 3 -36.19 -35.24 10.95
CA CYS A 3 -34.73 -35.24 10.77
C CYS A 3 -34.31 -33.83 10.33
N GLY A 4 -33.50 -33.15 11.16
CA GLY A 4 -32.97 -31.82 10.86
C GLY A 4 -31.69 -31.93 10.04
N THR A 5 -31.75 -31.53 8.77
CA THR A 5 -30.59 -31.40 7.90
C THR A 5 -29.72 -30.24 8.39
N VAL A 6 -28.54 -30.54 8.95
CA VAL A 6 -27.52 -29.52 9.26
C VAL A 6 -26.89 -29.10 7.94
N ALA A 7 -27.18 -27.87 7.51
CA ALA A 7 -26.57 -27.29 6.32
C ALA A 7 -25.08 -27.00 6.59
N TYR A 8 -24.20 -27.79 5.98
CA TYR A 8 -22.78 -27.45 5.88
C TYR A 8 -22.64 -26.24 4.95
N VAL A 9 -22.48 -25.06 5.54
CA VAL A 9 -22.08 -23.85 4.81
C VAL A 9 -20.62 -24.06 4.42
N GLY A 10 -20.37 -24.25 3.12
CA GLY A 10 -19.03 -24.56 2.60
C GLY A 10 -17.98 -23.57 3.08
N MET A 11 -16.91 -24.09 3.70
CA MET A 11 -15.70 -23.33 4.02
C MET A 11 -15.11 -22.78 2.73
N LYS A 12 -15.32 -21.49 2.47
CA LYS A 12 -14.62 -20.78 1.39
C LYS A 12 -13.26 -20.31 1.90
N THR A 13 -12.20 -20.75 1.23
CA THR A 13 -10.83 -20.30 1.47
C THR A 13 -10.69 -18.82 1.15
N ILE A 14 -10.22 -18.03 2.12
CA ILE A 14 -9.98 -16.59 1.98
C ILE A 14 -8.76 -16.39 1.07
N ARG A 15 -8.91 -15.67 -0.05
CA ARG A 15 -7.79 -15.24 -0.90
C ARG A 15 -7.44 -13.78 -0.58
N TYR A 16 -6.20 -13.56 -0.13
CA TYR A 16 -5.63 -12.23 0.12
C TYR A 16 -4.74 -11.78 -1.05
N GLY A 17 -4.78 -10.47 -1.38
CA GLY A 17 -4.07 -9.77 -2.47
C GLY A 17 -4.94 -9.43 -3.69
N THR A 18 -4.78 -8.36 -4.48
CA THR A 18 -4.16 -7.03 -4.32
C THR A 18 -5.10 -6.00 -4.95
N VAL A 19 -5.08 -4.76 -4.46
CA VAL A 19 -4.90 -3.43 -5.11
C VAL A 19 -4.66 -2.49 -3.90
N ILE A 20 -4.47 -1.18 -4.04
CA ILE A 20 -4.50 -0.18 -2.95
C ILE A 20 -5.92 -0.13 -2.34
N THR A 21 -6.34 -1.26 -1.82
CA THR A 21 -7.69 -1.65 -1.47
C THR A 21 -7.45 -2.78 -0.49
N PRO A 22 -7.89 -2.69 0.76
CA PRO A 22 -8.42 -3.91 1.33
C PRO A 22 -9.45 -4.31 0.29
N ASN A 23 -9.24 -5.45 -0.38
CA ASN A 23 -10.38 -6.23 -0.79
C ASN A 23 -11.23 -6.23 0.49
N VAL A 24 -12.27 -5.40 0.51
CA VAL A 24 -13.49 -5.70 1.26
C VAL A 24 -13.65 -7.14 0.89
N VAL A 25 -13.27 -8.05 1.81
CA VAL A 25 -13.16 -9.47 1.48
C VAL A 25 -14.45 -9.74 0.76
N LYS A 26 -14.33 -10.04 -0.53
CA LYS A 26 -15.47 -10.52 -1.29
C LYS A 26 -15.81 -11.77 -0.50
N ASP A 27 -16.79 -11.63 0.41
CA ASP A 27 -17.23 -12.59 1.43
C ASP A 27 -16.83 -12.36 2.93
N VAL A 28 -16.57 -11.13 3.46
CA VAL A 28 -16.43 -10.94 4.95
C VAL A 28 -17.76 -11.17 5.67
N LEU A 29 -17.99 -12.40 6.11
CA LEU A 29 -18.07 -12.76 7.54
C LEU A 29 -17.71 -14.25 7.61
N GLY A 30 -16.45 -14.57 7.30
CA GLY A 30 -15.85 -15.84 7.70
C GLY A 30 -15.47 -15.79 9.18
N ALA A 31 -15.55 -16.93 9.87
CA ALA A 31 -14.98 -17.08 11.21
C ALA A 31 -13.46 -16.84 11.17
N LEU A 32 -12.90 -16.27 12.25
CA LEU A 32 -11.46 -16.39 12.51
C LEU A 32 -11.09 -17.88 12.38
N PRO A 33 -10.08 -18.26 11.57
CA PRO A 33 -9.59 -19.62 11.62
C PRO A 33 -9.23 -19.93 13.07
N GLU A 34 -9.87 -20.95 13.66
CA GLU A 34 -9.44 -21.45 14.97
C GLU A 34 -7.95 -21.76 14.87
N GLU A 35 -7.19 -21.27 15.85
CA GLU A 35 -5.76 -21.51 15.98
C GLU A 35 -5.47 -23.00 15.79
N GLN A 36 -4.97 -23.35 14.61
CA GLN A 36 -4.08 -24.47 14.34
C GLN A 36 -3.74 -24.48 12.83
N LEU A 37 -2.87 -23.56 12.41
CA LEU A 37 -1.87 -23.97 11.43
C LEU A 37 -0.88 -24.88 12.18
N THR A 38 -1.32 -26.11 12.49
CA THR A 38 -0.34 -27.15 12.80
C THR A 38 0.56 -27.25 11.58
N ALA A 39 1.87 -27.09 11.78
CA ALA A 39 2.92 -27.26 10.79
C ALA A 39 3.03 -28.71 10.25
N LYS A 40 1.91 -29.44 10.18
CA LYS A 40 1.80 -30.81 9.67
C LYS A 40 1.48 -30.87 8.18
N ASN A 41 1.13 -29.74 7.55
CA ASN A 41 0.94 -29.62 6.10
C ASN A 41 1.83 -28.54 5.49
N THR A 42 3.11 -28.48 5.88
CA THR A 42 4.14 -27.87 5.03
C THR A 42 4.38 -28.77 3.82
N ARG A 43 3.39 -28.85 2.92
CA ARG A 43 3.76 -28.90 1.51
C ARG A 43 4.38 -27.55 1.25
N PHE A 44 5.69 -27.46 1.44
CA PHE A 44 6.49 -26.45 0.77
C PHE A 44 5.96 -26.42 -0.65
N LEU A 45 5.39 -25.28 -1.06
CA LEU A 45 5.08 -25.08 -2.46
C LEU A 45 6.35 -25.46 -3.21
N LYS A 46 6.24 -26.41 -4.15
CA LYS A 46 7.40 -26.87 -4.92
C LYS A 46 8.16 -25.62 -5.36
N PRO A 47 9.48 -25.56 -5.19
CA PRO A 47 10.26 -24.42 -5.67
C PRO A 47 9.80 -24.17 -7.10
N VAL A 48 9.27 -22.98 -7.37
CA VAL A 48 8.84 -22.66 -8.73
C VAL A 48 10.12 -22.46 -9.51
N THR A 49 10.69 -23.57 -9.99
CA THR A 49 12.01 -23.60 -10.64
C THR A 49 11.98 -22.90 -12.00
N LYS A 50 10.79 -22.54 -12.48
CA LYS A 50 10.55 -21.83 -13.73
C LYS A 50 9.28 -20.98 -13.61
N ILE A 51 9.38 -19.75 -13.10
CA ILE A 51 8.37 -18.72 -13.36
C ILE A 51 8.68 -18.17 -14.76
N GLU A 52 8.38 -18.95 -15.80
CA GLU A 52 8.61 -18.57 -17.20
C GLU A 52 7.65 -17.46 -17.68
N ASP A 53 6.62 -17.13 -16.89
CA ASP A 53 5.57 -16.16 -17.29
C ASP A 53 5.75 -14.74 -16.73
N GLY A 54 6.79 -14.46 -15.92
CA GLY A 54 6.99 -13.12 -15.31
C GLY A 54 5.86 -12.65 -14.39
N ARG A 55 4.89 -13.51 -14.05
CA ARG A 55 3.77 -13.21 -13.15
C ARG A 55 4.19 -13.40 -11.71
N TYR A 56 4.87 -12.40 -11.17
CA TYR A 56 5.20 -12.36 -9.75
C TYR A 56 4.04 -11.81 -8.91
N PRO A 57 3.86 -12.28 -7.66
CA PRO A 57 2.98 -11.62 -6.71
C PRO A 57 3.52 -10.22 -6.40
N SER A 58 2.59 -9.30 -6.15
CA SER A 58 2.96 -7.96 -5.70
C SER A 58 3.33 -7.94 -4.23
N VAL A 59 4.17 -6.98 -3.82
CA VAL A 59 4.54 -6.75 -2.41
C VAL A 59 3.29 -6.69 -1.52
N SER A 60 2.26 -5.95 -1.90
CA SER A 60 1.02 -5.86 -1.11
C SER A 60 0.24 -7.19 -1.05
N THR A 61 0.39 -8.08 -2.03
CA THR A 61 -0.19 -9.44 -1.98
C THR A 61 0.53 -10.28 -0.94
N ILE A 62 1.86 -10.26 -0.96
CA ILE A 62 2.71 -10.99 -0.02
C ILE A 62 2.40 -10.51 1.39
N LEU A 63 2.46 -9.20 1.65
CA LEU A 63 2.18 -8.62 2.96
C LEU A 63 0.76 -8.93 3.43
N GLY A 64 -0.22 -8.89 2.52
CA GLY A 64 -1.61 -9.18 2.81
C GLY A 64 -1.86 -10.63 3.26
N CYS A 65 -1.05 -11.60 2.82
CA CYS A 65 -1.21 -13.01 3.18
C CYS A 65 -0.26 -13.48 4.29
N THR A 66 0.83 -12.75 4.57
CA THR A 66 1.80 -13.12 5.61
C THR A 66 1.57 -12.41 6.94
N THR A 67 0.83 -11.30 6.96
CA THR A 67 0.56 -10.55 8.20
C THR A 67 -0.60 -11.16 8.98
N SER A 68 -0.50 -11.18 10.32
CA SER A 68 -1.60 -11.57 11.20
C SER A 68 -2.82 -10.68 10.99
N GLN A 69 -3.96 -11.29 10.68
CA GLN A 69 -5.20 -10.58 10.35
C GLN A 69 -6.11 -10.33 11.56
N ARG A 70 -5.71 -10.76 12.76
CA ARG A 70 -6.57 -10.74 13.96
C ARG A 70 -7.00 -9.34 14.36
N SER A 71 -6.06 -8.40 14.48
CA SER A 71 -6.35 -7.01 14.85
C SER A 71 -7.21 -6.31 13.79
N LEU A 72 -6.91 -6.56 12.51
CA LEU A 72 -7.70 -6.02 11.39
C LEU A 72 -9.14 -6.55 11.44
N TYR A 73 -9.32 -7.85 11.67
CA TYR A 73 -10.64 -8.48 11.78
C TYR A 73 -11.48 -7.87 12.90
N HIS A 74 -10.93 -7.75 14.11
CA HIS A 74 -11.64 -7.14 15.23
C HIS A 74 -11.98 -5.67 14.98
N TRP A 75 -11.07 -4.92 14.35
CA TRP A 75 -11.34 -3.55 13.93
C TRP A 75 -12.49 -3.47 12.91
N GLN A 76 -12.54 -4.37 11.93
CA GLN A 76 -13.62 -4.43 10.94
C GLN A 76 -14.97 -4.71 11.62
N LEU A 77 -15.04 -5.67 12.54
CA LEU A 77 -16.26 -5.95 13.30
C LEU A 77 -16.74 -4.73 14.10
N LYS A 78 -15.82 -4.05 14.78
CA LYS A 78 -16.10 -2.82 15.52
C LYS A 78 -16.66 -1.74 14.58
N MET A 79 -16.02 -1.51 13.43
CA MET A 79 -16.45 -0.52 12.44
C MET A 79 -17.81 -0.85 11.83
N ILE A 80 -18.09 -2.12 11.51
CA ILE A 80 -19.39 -2.56 11.00
C ILE A 80 -20.50 -2.23 12.01
N LYS A 81 -20.27 -2.51 13.30
CA LYS A 81 -21.22 -2.16 14.36
C LYS A 81 -21.40 -0.64 14.48
N GLN A 82 -20.31 0.12 14.49
CA GLN A 82 -20.33 1.58 14.67
C GLN A 82 -20.98 2.32 13.48
N LEU A 83 -20.79 1.84 12.25
CA LEU A 83 -21.34 2.45 11.04
C LEU A 83 -22.77 1.97 10.73
N GLY A 84 -23.35 1.09 11.56
CA GLY A 84 -24.73 0.62 11.37
C GLY A 84 -24.89 -0.46 10.30
N GLY A 85 -23.82 -1.23 10.01
CA GLY A 85 -23.90 -2.43 9.18
C GLY A 85 -22.87 -2.51 8.05
N ILE A 86 -22.85 -3.66 7.37
CA ILE A 86 -21.85 -3.99 6.35
C ILE A 86 -21.92 -3.06 5.12
N GLY A 87 -23.12 -2.58 4.75
CA GLY A 87 -23.29 -1.67 3.62
C GLY A 87 -22.61 -0.31 3.85
N ALA A 88 -22.84 0.28 5.02
CA ALA A 88 -22.21 1.53 5.43
C ALA A 88 -20.69 1.37 5.58
N PHE A 89 -20.22 0.26 6.16
CA PHE A 89 -18.79 -0.06 6.21
C PHE A 89 -18.16 -0.15 4.82
N LYS A 90 -18.78 -0.85 3.87
CA LYS A 90 -18.30 -0.93 2.48
C LYS A 90 -18.21 0.44 1.82
N LYS A 91 -19.22 1.30 2.02
CA LYS A 91 -19.21 2.68 1.52
C LYS A 91 -18.06 3.49 2.14
N HIS A 92 -17.86 3.37 3.45
CA HIS A 92 -16.78 4.04 4.18
C HIS A 92 -15.39 3.63 3.66
N ILE A 93 -15.14 2.32 3.49
CA ILE A 93 -13.88 1.82 2.93
C ILE A 93 -13.65 2.34 1.51
N ARG A 94 -14.68 2.30 0.64
CA ARG A 94 -14.56 2.83 -0.73
C ARG A 94 -14.23 4.33 -0.74
N GLY A 95 -14.86 5.11 0.12
CA GLY A 95 -14.57 6.54 0.26
C GLY A 95 -13.11 6.78 0.68
N ARG A 96 -12.62 6.05 1.68
CA ARG A 96 -11.21 6.13 2.10
C ARG A 96 -10.24 5.78 0.97
N MET A 97 -10.52 4.74 0.19
CA MET A 97 -9.66 4.37 -0.94
C MET A 97 -9.69 5.43 -2.04
N MET A 98 -10.85 6.00 -2.33
CA MET A 98 -10.98 7.09 -3.30
C MET A 98 -10.15 8.31 -2.90
N ILE A 99 -10.22 8.71 -1.62
CA ILE A 99 -9.39 9.80 -1.07
C ILE A 99 -7.91 9.50 -1.26
N GLY A 100 -7.47 8.28 -0.93
CA GLY A 100 -6.09 7.84 -1.15
C GLY A 100 -5.68 7.94 -2.63
N THR A 101 -6.44 7.33 -3.53
CA THR A 101 -6.15 7.38 -4.98
C THR A 101 -6.10 8.80 -5.52
N GLN A 102 -7.03 9.68 -5.12
CA GLN A 102 -7.01 11.08 -5.51
C GLN A 102 -5.78 11.81 -4.97
N TYR A 103 -5.41 11.58 -3.72
CA TYR A 103 -4.20 12.14 -3.12
C TYR A 103 -2.92 11.74 -3.88
N HIS A 104 -2.71 10.44 -4.16
CA HIS A 104 -1.55 9.99 -4.96
C HIS A 104 -1.57 10.62 -6.37
N SER A 105 -2.74 10.70 -7.01
CA SER A 105 -2.88 11.34 -8.34
C SER A 105 -2.49 12.83 -8.30
N CYS A 106 -2.85 13.54 -7.23
CA CYS A 106 -2.49 14.95 -7.03
C CYS A 106 -0.98 15.12 -6.88
N VAL A 107 -0.35 14.32 -6.00
CA VAL A 107 1.10 14.36 -5.77
C VAL A 107 1.85 14.00 -7.05
N GLN A 108 1.42 12.94 -7.75
CA GLN A 108 1.99 12.54 -9.04
C GLN A 108 1.89 13.68 -10.08
N ARG A 109 0.76 14.39 -10.18
CA ARG A 109 0.60 15.51 -11.11
C ARG A 109 1.56 16.66 -10.78
N ILE A 110 1.66 17.04 -9.50
CA ILE A 110 2.55 18.12 -9.05
C ILE A 110 4.01 17.77 -9.33
N LEU A 111 4.45 16.57 -8.94
CA LEU A 111 5.83 16.11 -9.16
C LEU A 111 6.13 15.87 -10.65
N GLY A 112 5.15 15.43 -11.43
CA GLY A 112 5.28 15.26 -12.88
C GLY A 112 5.55 16.59 -13.59
N GLU A 113 4.85 17.65 -13.18
CA GLU A 113 5.14 19.01 -13.64
C GLU A 113 6.51 19.50 -13.14
N PHE A 114 6.86 19.22 -11.89
CA PHE A 114 8.14 19.63 -11.32
C PHE A 114 9.33 19.00 -12.05
N LYS A 115 9.24 17.72 -12.43
CA LYS A 115 10.27 17.00 -13.21
C LYS A 115 10.61 17.72 -14.53
N ASN A 116 9.66 18.44 -15.12
CA ASN A 116 9.82 19.15 -16.39
C ASN A 116 10.18 20.63 -16.23
N ARG A 117 10.33 21.13 -14.99
CA ARG A 117 10.55 22.55 -14.68
C ARG A 117 11.82 22.74 -13.89
N ARG A 118 12.36 23.96 -13.91
CA ARG A 118 13.53 24.35 -13.10
C ARG A 118 13.17 24.70 -11.65
N SER A 119 11.90 25.01 -11.40
CA SER A 119 11.38 25.43 -10.10
C SER A 119 10.11 24.67 -9.77
N PHE A 120 9.78 24.60 -8.48
CA PHE A 120 8.56 23.96 -8.00
C PHE A 120 7.31 24.62 -8.61
N PRO A 121 6.31 23.85 -9.07
CA PRO A 121 5.14 24.39 -9.76
C PRO A 121 4.03 24.79 -8.77
N ASP A 122 4.24 25.84 -7.97
CA ASP A 122 3.27 26.29 -6.96
C ASP A 122 1.88 26.58 -7.57
N ASN A 123 1.84 27.13 -8.78
CA ASN A 123 0.59 27.39 -9.50
C ASN A 123 -0.22 26.09 -9.77
N VAL A 124 0.46 24.98 -10.07
CA VAL A 124 -0.17 23.68 -10.28
C VAL A 124 -0.65 23.10 -8.96
N ALA A 125 0.14 23.26 -7.88
CA ALA A 125 -0.25 22.82 -6.55
C ALA A 125 -1.52 23.54 -6.07
N GLU A 126 -1.59 24.86 -6.24
CA GLU A 126 -2.77 25.67 -5.92
C GLU A 126 -4.00 25.25 -6.74
N GLU A 127 -3.85 25.06 -8.05
CA GLU A 127 -4.93 24.56 -8.92
C GLU A 127 -5.44 23.18 -8.47
N VAL A 128 -4.52 22.26 -8.15
CA VAL A 128 -4.87 20.92 -7.65
C VAL A 128 -5.66 21.02 -6.35
N ILE A 129 -5.23 21.84 -5.39
CA ILE A 129 -5.93 22.00 -4.10
C ILE A 129 -7.33 22.60 -4.30
N CYS A 130 -7.48 23.57 -5.20
CA CYS A 130 -8.76 24.24 -5.47
C CYS A 130 -9.77 23.35 -6.22
N THR A 131 -9.32 22.29 -6.90
CA THR A 131 -10.17 21.44 -7.75
C THR A 131 -10.64 20.14 -7.09
N VAL A 132 -10.01 19.74 -5.98
CA VAL A 132 -10.33 18.50 -5.26
C VAL A 132 -11.19 18.74 -4.03
N ASP A 133 -11.76 17.66 -3.49
CA ASP A 133 -12.45 17.71 -2.20
C ASP A 133 -11.54 18.24 -1.08
N ALA A 134 -12.11 19.01 -0.14
CA ALA A 134 -11.36 19.66 0.93
C ALA A 134 -10.51 18.69 1.77
N CYS A 135 -10.94 17.43 1.93
CA CYS A 135 -10.18 16.41 2.63
C CYS A 135 -8.90 16.05 1.86
N VAL A 136 -8.99 15.85 0.54
CA VAL A 136 -7.83 15.59 -0.32
C VAL A 136 -6.91 16.82 -0.36
N GLY A 137 -7.49 18.01 -0.52
CA GLY A 137 -6.73 19.26 -0.52
C GLY A 137 -5.93 19.47 0.77
N SER A 138 -6.47 19.06 1.91
CA SER A 138 -5.76 19.10 3.20
C SER A 138 -4.55 18.17 3.24
N TYR A 139 -4.66 16.94 2.72
CA TYR A 139 -3.51 16.04 2.61
C TYR A 139 -2.45 16.56 1.63
N VAL A 140 -2.87 17.13 0.48
CA VAL A 140 -1.94 17.74 -0.46
C VAL A 140 -1.20 18.90 0.20
N ASN A 141 -1.91 19.83 0.85
CA ASN A 141 -1.32 20.94 1.60
C ASN A 141 -0.30 20.47 2.64
N SER A 142 -0.60 19.37 3.34
CA SER A 142 0.27 18.83 4.39
C SER A 142 1.65 18.37 3.87
N VAL A 143 1.72 17.86 2.64
CA VAL A 143 2.96 17.33 2.06
C VAL A 143 3.75 18.38 1.27
N LEU A 144 3.10 19.47 0.83
CA LEU A 144 3.75 20.51 0.00
C LEU A 144 5.08 21.04 0.57
N PRO A 145 5.21 21.34 1.88
CA PRO A 145 6.49 21.79 2.42
C PRO A 145 7.63 20.80 2.17
N ILE A 146 7.36 19.49 2.20
CA ILE A 146 8.35 18.45 1.92
C ILE A 146 8.63 18.39 0.42
N LEU A 147 7.59 18.39 -0.43
CA LEU A 147 7.77 18.30 -1.89
C LEU A 147 8.63 19.44 -2.46
N ARG A 148 8.52 20.65 -1.87
CA ARG A 148 9.34 21.82 -2.25
C ARG A 148 10.83 21.67 -1.96
N THR A 149 11.23 20.72 -1.12
CA THR A 149 12.64 20.49 -0.77
C THR A 149 13.37 19.54 -1.72
N PHE A 150 12.64 18.87 -2.62
CA PHE A 150 13.24 17.91 -3.53
C PHE A 150 14.00 18.58 -4.66
N ALA A 151 15.03 17.91 -5.16
CA ALA A 151 15.63 18.24 -6.43
C ALA A 151 14.82 17.61 -7.58
N ASN A 152 14.86 18.23 -8.76
CA ASN A 152 14.11 17.80 -9.94
C ASN A 152 14.82 16.73 -10.79
N ASN A 153 16.00 16.27 -10.39
CA ASN A 153 16.78 15.25 -11.07
C ASN A 153 16.50 13.84 -10.53
N ASN A 154 16.67 12.83 -11.39
CA ASN A 154 16.55 11.39 -11.06
C ASN A 154 15.21 10.99 -10.43
N MET A 155 14.15 11.73 -10.75
CA MET A 155 12.82 11.49 -10.23
C MET A 155 12.04 10.50 -11.11
N GLU A 156 11.67 9.36 -10.54
CA GLU A 156 10.73 8.41 -11.14
C GLU A 156 9.41 8.45 -10.37
N LEU A 157 8.29 8.37 -11.07
CA LEU A 157 6.95 8.49 -10.47
C LEU A 157 6.09 7.30 -10.89
N GLU A 158 5.47 6.64 -9.91
CA GLU A 158 4.42 5.63 -10.11
C GLU A 158 4.86 4.48 -11.04
N ARG A 159 6.13 4.06 -10.93
CA ARG A 159 6.74 3.06 -11.80
C ARG A 159 6.59 1.66 -11.23
N HIS A 160 6.47 0.69 -12.14
CA HIS A 160 6.52 -0.73 -11.78
C HIS A 160 7.97 -1.19 -11.65
N THR A 161 8.23 -2.08 -10.70
CA THR A 161 9.54 -2.71 -10.50
C THR A 161 9.38 -4.20 -10.22
N SER A 162 10.37 -5.01 -10.58
CA SER A 162 10.40 -6.45 -10.31
C SER A 162 11.74 -6.91 -9.79
N HIS A 163 11.73 -7.68 -8.70
CA HIS A 163 12.92 -8.39 -8.24
C HIS A 163 12.92 -9.81 -8.82
N HIS A 164 13.56 -10.01 -9.97
CA HIS A 164 13.55 -11.33 -10.64
C HIS A 164 14.19 -12.44 -9.80
N GLY A 165 15.24 -12.15 -9.02
CA GLY A 165 15.88 -13.13 -8.13
C GLY A 165 15.02 -13.57 -6.93
N LEU A 166 14.17 -12.69 -6.39
CA LEU A 166 13.27 -12.96 -5.26
C LEU A 166 11.81 -13.14 -5.69
N CYS A 167 11.53 -13.08 -7.00
CA CYS A 167 10.25 -13.38 -7.63
C CYS A 167 9.05 -12.59 -7.07
N TYR A 168 9.19 -11.28 -6.85
CA TYR A 168 8.08 -10.37 -6.51
C TYR A 168 8.09 -9.11 -7.38
N ASN A 169 6.94 -8.44 -7.49
CA ASN A 169 6.83 -7.14 -8.16
C ASN A 169 6.19 -6.08 -7.27
N GLY A 170 6.25 -4.83 -7.71
CA GLY A 170 5.72 -3.69 -6.97
C GLY A 170 5.46 -2.50 -7.87
N ARG A 171 4.76 -1.52 -7.31
CA ARG A 171 4.65 -0.17 -7.86
C ARG A 171 4.91 0.79 -6.70
N PHE A 172 6.00 1.55 -6.82
CA PHE A 172 6.38 2.55 -5.83
C PHE A 172 5.85 3.92 -6.27
N ASP A 173 5.65 4.82 -5.31
CA ASP A 173 5.06 6.12 -5.60
C ASP A 173 6.05 7.06 -6.26
N ALA A 174 7.26 7.20 -5.68
CA ALA A 174 8.31 8.02 -6.27
C ALA A 174 9.73 7.60 -5.87
N THR A 175 10.72 7.92 -6.72
CA THR A 175 12.09 8.17 -6.28
C THR A 175 12.36 9.67 -6.35
N VAL A 176 13.05 10.23 -5.35
CA VAL A 176 13.36 11.67 -5.30
C VAL A 176 14.77 11.88 -4.78
N THR A 177 15.47 12.88 -5.32
CA THR A 177 16.76 13.28 -4.78
C THR A 177 16.55 14.33 -3.69
N TYR A 178 17.09 14.09 -2.50
CA TYR A 178 17.06 15.00 -1.36
C TYR A 178 18.43 15.07 -0.71
N LYS A 179 18.99 16.28 -0.54
CA LYS A 179 20.32 16.52 0.06
C LYS A 179 21.39 15.51 -0.44
N ASP A 180 21.49 15.39 -1.76
CA ASP A 180 22.47 14.56 -2.49
C ASP A 180 22.28 13.04 -2.42
N ALA A 181 21.22 12.53 -1.79
CA ALA A 181 20.88 11.11 -1.79
C ALA A 181 19.56 10.84 -2.52
N LEU A 182 19.45 9.67 -3.16
CA LEU A 182 18.22 9.20 -3.78
C LEU A 182 17.38 8.43 -2.76
N PHE A 183 16.13 8.84 -2.59
CA PHE A 183 15.17 8.22 -1.69
C PHE A 183 14.03 7.59 -2.47
N LEU A 184 13.57 6.43 -2.02
CA LEU A 184 12.29 5.86 -2.43
C LEU A 184 11.21 6.32 -1.45
N MET A 185 10.12 6.87 -1.97
CA MET A 185 9.03 7.45 -1.20
C MET A 185 7.76 6.62 -1.32
N ASP A 186 7.02 6.52 -0.21
CA ASP A 186 5.69 5.92 -0.11
C ASP A 186 4.78 6.89 0.65
N TRP A 187 3.84 7.52 -0.05
CA TRP A 187 2.93 8.52 0.49
C TRP A 187 1.77 7.83 1.19
N LYS A 188 1.40 8.31 2.37
CA LYS A 188 0.27 7.76 3.14
C LYS A 188 -0.69 8.85 3.58
N THR A 189 -1.98 8.56 3.46
CA THR A 189 -3.01 9.32 4.17
C THR A 189 -3.24 8.69 5.53
N VAL A 190 -3.32 9.54 6.56
CA VAL A 190 -3.55 9.11 7.93
C VAL A 190 -4.85 9.72 8.40
N SER A 191 -5.80 8.87 8.82
CA SER A 191 -7.05 9.34 9.39
C SER A 191 -6.84 9.75 10.85
N SER A 192 -7.49 10.84 11.25
CA SER A 192 -7.50 11.31 12.64
C SER A 192 -7.90 10.20 13.62
N GLY A 193 -7.19 10.12 14.73
CA GLY A 193 -7.37 9.10 15.77
C GLY A 193 -6.83 7.71 15.42
N SER A 194 -6.10 7.56 14.31
CA SER A 194 -5.34 6.33 14.05
C SER A 194 -4.05 6.28 14.87
N THR A 195 -3.45 5.10 15.02
CA THR A 195 -2.15 4.95 15.71
C THR A 195 -1.01 5.73 15.04
N LYS A 196 -1.17 6.06 13.75
CA LYS A 196 -0.20 6.85 12.95
C LYS A 196 -0.41 8.36 13.07
N ASP A 197 -1.53 8.81 13.66
CA ASP A 197 -1.94 10.23 13.67
C ASP A 197 -1.03 11.10 14.56
N ASN A 198 -0.50 10.54 15.65
CA ASN A 198 0.30 11.29 16.63
C ASN A 198 1.66 10.63 16.91
N CYS A 199 2.12 9.71 16.06
CA CYS A 199 3.31 8.93 16.36
C CYS A 199 4.23 8.75 15.15
N VAL A 200 5.50 9.08 15.38
CA VAL A 200 6.62 9.00 14.42
C VAL A 200 7.40 7.68 14.55
N GLU A 201 7.04 6.83 15.53
CA GLU A 201 7.71 5.54 15.76
C GLU A 201 7.46 4.56 14.60
N ILE A 202 8.54 3.96 14.11
CA ILE A 202 8.54 2.99 12.99
C ILE A 202 7.63 1.80 13.32
N GLU A 203 7.58 1.38 14.58
CA GLU A 203 6.77 0.26 15.06
C GLU A 203 5.27 0.50 14.86
N LYS A 204 4.83 1.77 14.84
CA LYS A 204 3.42 2.13 14.61
C LYS A 204 3.06 2.24 13.12
N MET A 205 4.04 2.08 12.23
CA MET A 205 3.85 2.11 10.77
C MET A 205 3.39 0.77 10.18
N TYR A 206 3.23 -0.28 10.99
CA TYR A 206 2.83 -1.63 10.57
C TYR A 206 3.76 -2.18 9.48
N ASN A 207 3.23 -2.42 8.28
CA ASN A 207 3.98 -3.01 7.17
C ASN A 207 4.62 -1.97 6.24
N ASP A 208 4.42 -0.67 6.46
CA ASP A 208 4.95 0.36 5.56
C ASP A 208 6.49 0.28 5.43
N PRO A 209 7.28 0.09 6.51
CA PRO A 209 8.74 -0.04 6.38
C PRO A 209 9.15 -1.28 5.58
N LEU A 210 8.45 -2.41 5.77
CA LEU A 210 8.71 -3.64 5.03
C LEU A 210 8.33 -3.51 3.55
N GLN A 211 7.24 -2.80 3.25
CA GLN A 211 6.85 -2.46 1.89
C GLN A 211 7.93 -1.61 1.20
N LEU A 212 8.43 -0.59 1.89
CA LEU A 212 9.48 0.30 1.37
C LEU A 212 10.79 -0.47 1.11
N ALA A 213 11.23 -1.29 2.08
CA ALA A 213 12.43 -2.12 1.93
C ALA A 213 12.31 -3.10 0.75
N ALA A 214 11.13 -3.70 0.55
CA ALA A 214 10.87 -4.57 -0.59
C ALA A 214 10.95 -3.80 -1.93
N TYR A 215 10.41 -2.57 -1.99
CA TYR A 215 10.54 -1.74 -3.20
C TYR A 215 11.98 -1.32 -3.48
N ILE A 216 12.75 -0.96 -2.45
CA ILE A 216 14.19 -0.64 -2.59
C ILE A 216 14.94 -1.84 -3.17
N GLY A 217 14.75 -3.04 -2.60
CA GLY A 217 15.40 -4.25 -3.11
C GLY A 217 15.03 -4.58 -4.56
N ALA A 218 13.78 -4.31 -4.95
CA ALA A 218 13.33 -4.50 -6.33
C ALA A 218 13.95 -3.47 -7.28
N VAL A 219 13.93 -2.18 -6.91
CA VAL A 219 14.52 -1.10 -7.72
C VAL A 219 16.01 -1.33 -7.94
N ASN A 220 16.77 -1.66 -6.88
CA ASN A 220 18.21 -1.90 -6.99
C ASN A 220 18.54 -3.15 -7.83
N SER A 221 17.61 -4.11 -7.96
CA SER A 221 17.80 -5.35 -8.74
C SER A 221 17.24 -5.29 -10.17
N ASP A 222 16.40 -4.30 -10.48
CA ASP A 222 15.67 -4.23 -11.74
C ASP A 222 16.46 -3.43 -12.78
N SER A 223 16.68 -4.06 -13.94
CA SER A 223 17.47 -3.47 -15.02
C SER A 223 16.93 -2.14 -15.56
N ASN A 224 15.63 -1.88 -15.38
CA ASN A 224 15.00 -0.63 -15.82
C ASN A 224 15.46 0.59 -15.02
N PHE A 225 16.06 0.39 -13.84
CA PHE A 225 16.47 1.46 -12.93
C PHE A 225 17.98 1.53 -12.73
N LYS A 226 18.78 0.82 -13.54
CA LYS A 226 20.26 0.81 -13.47
C LYS A 226 20.93 2.18 -13.57
N THR A 227 20.24 3.17 -14.12
CA THR A 227 20.75 4.55 -14.25
C THR A 227 20.55 5.37 -12.99
N LEU A 228 19.71 4.91 -12.05
CA LEU A 228 19.55 5.54 -10.76
C LEU A 228 20.74 5.17 -9.86
N PRO A 229 21.24 6.10 -9.03
CA PRO A 229 22.10 5.74 -7.91
C PRO A 229 21.44 4.63 -7.08
N GLU A 230 22.26 3.76 -6.48
CA GLU A 230 21.75 2.78 -5.55
C GLU A 230 21.05 3.52 -4.39
N VAL A 231 19.82 3.11 -4.08
CA VAL A 231 19.08 3.69 -2.94
C VAL A 231 19.72 3.12 -1.67
N GLU A 232 20.63 3.89 -1.07
CA GLU A 232 21.27 3.53 0.19
C GLU A 232 20.30 3.71 1.38
N PHE A 233 20.30 2.74 2.30
CA PHE A 233 19.53 2.84 3.54
C PHE A 233 20.26 3.77 4.53
N LEU A 234 19.69 4.94 4.81
CA LEU A 234 20.04 5.70 6.02
C LEU A 234 19.17 5.22 7.19
N LEU A 235 19.67 4.24 7.93
CA LEU A 235 19.28 4.04 9.32
C LEU A 235 20.07 5.06 10.14
N SER A 236 19.48 6.24 10.39
CA SER A 236 20.00 7.18 11.39
C SER A 236 19.18 7.05 12.67
#